data_AF-A0A7C2G588-F1
#
_entry.id   AF-A0A7C2G588-F1
#
_cell.length_a   1.000
_cell.length_b   1.000
_cell.length_c   1.000
_cell.angle_alpha   90.00
_cell.angle_beta   90.00
_cell.angle_gamma   90.00
#
_symmetry.space_group_name_H-M   'P 1'
#
loop_
_entity.id
_entity.type
_entity.pdbx_description
1 polymer ?
#
loop_
_entity_poly.entity_id
_entity_poly.type
_entity_poly.pdbx_seq_one_letter_code
_entity_poly.pdbx_strand_id
1 'polypeptide(L)'
;KGLEEAFLRDYLSLEVDGENLRTAFKLQGQEVAPEALFIRGGRFVDRVRFARLLEGDYAVLDELSATPFAPLAGVRDLKELERRLRCLLLREAAKGASDPLGAGLVLAYVKEREWEAVRLRLLARRAYYGLPRAQVEEEVTCP
;
A
#
# COMPACT_ATOMS: atom_id res chain seq x y z
N LYS A 1 -23.11 15.62 12.10
CA LYS A 1 -22.77 14.25 12.56
C LYS A 1 -23.01 13.17 11.49
N GLY A 2 -23.79 13.41 10.42
CA GLY A 2 -24.09 12.39 9.39
C GLY A 2 -23.16 12.32 8.17
N LEU A 3 -21.90 12.76 8.30
CA LEU A 3 -20.90 12.71 7.21
C LEU A 3 -19.56 12.09 7.66
N GLU A 4 -19.47 11.63 8.92
CA GLU A 4 -18.25 11.00 9.42
C GLU A 4 -18.30 9.49 9.17
N GLU A 5 -17.70 9.07 8.05
CA GLU A 5 -17.51 7.67 7.70
C GLU A 5 -16.21 7.15 8.35
N ALA A 6 -16.33 6.56 9.54
CA ALA A 6 -15.16 6.14 10.33
C ALA A 6 -14.27 5.14 9.57
N PHE A 7 -14.87 4.18 8.86
CA PHE A 7 -14.13 3.21 8.05
C PHE A 7 -13.35 3.89 6.92
N LEU A 8 -13.99 4.83 6.22
CA LEU A 8 -13.35 5.56 5.13
C LEU A 8 -12.18 6.41 5.64
N ARG A 9 -12.36 7.10 6.78
CA ARG A 9 -11.27 7.88 7.41
C ARG A 9 -10.09 6.98 7.75
N ASP A 10 -10.35 5.85 8.40
CA ASP A 10 -9.30 4.93 8.82
C ASP A 10 -8.58 4.32 7.61
N TYR A 11 -9.30 4.04 6.52
CA TYR A 11 -8.70 3.61 5.25
C TYR A 11 -7.85 4.71 4.60
N LEU A 12 -8.32 5.96 4.55
CA LEU A 12 -7.56 7.07 3.98
C LEU A 12 -6.28 7.35 4.77
N SER A 13 -6.28 7.16 6.09
CA SER A 13 -5.04 7.22 6.88
C SER A 13 -4.04 6.14 6.47
N LEU A 14 -4.49 4.92 6.13
CA LEU A 14 -3.62 3.88 5.61
C LEU A 14 -3.08 4.21 4.21
N GLU A 15 -3.90 4.82 3.35
CA GLU A 15 -3.45 5.28 2.02
C GLU A 15 -2.37 6.37 2.16
N VAL A 16 -2.54 7.32 3.08
CA VAL A 16 -1.53 8.34 3.36
C VAL A 16 -0.22 7.72 3.87
N ASP A 17 -0.30 6.80 4.82
CA ASP A 17 0.88 6.07 5.31
C ASP A 17 1.57 5.30 4.17
N GLY A 18 0.79 4.61 3.34
CA GLY A 18 1.28 3.88 2.17
C GLY A 18 1.97 4.79 1.15
N GLU A 19 1.41 5.96 0.87
CA GLU A 19 2.00 6.92 -0.07
C GLU A 19 3.28 7.56 0.47
N ASN A 20 3.36 7.84 1.78
CA ASN A 20 4.59 8.27 2.42
C ASN A 20 5.70 7.21 2.28
N LEU A 21 5.39 5.91 2.47
CA LEU A 21 6.35 4.83 2.27
C LEU A 21 6.82 4.72 0.82
N ARG A 22 5.90 4.80 -0.15
CA ARG A 22 6.24 4.81 -1.59
C ARG A 22 7.13 5.99 -1.94
N THR A 23 6.79 7.18 -1.46
CA THR A 23 7.54 8.41 -1.74
C THR A 23 8.94 8.35 -1.16
N ALA A 24 9.10 7.87 0.08
CA ALA A 24 10.40 7.67 0.70
C ALA A 24 11.27 6.70 -0.10
N PHE A 25 10.73 5.55 -0.54
CA PHE A 25 11.46 4.61 -1.39
C PHE A 25 11.83 5.19 -2.76
N LYS A 26 10.95 5.96 -3.40
CA LYS A 26 11.20 6.55 -4.74
C LYS A 26 12.30 7.62 -4.71
N LEU A 27 12.40 8.35 -3.61
CA LEU A 27 13.30 9.49 -3.46
C LEU A 27 14.51 9.17 -2.55
N GLN A 28 14.69 7.89 -2.22
CA GLN A 28 15.76 7.44 -1.35
C GLN A 28 17.13 7.91 -1.86
N GLY A 29 17.91 8.52 -0.96
CA GLY A 29 19.25 9.04 -1.27
C GLY A 29 19.28 10.31 -2.11
N GLN A 30 18.13 10.93 -2.42
CA GLN A 30 18.07 12.24 -3.05
C GLN A 30 18.09 13.35 -1.98
N GLU A 31 18.79 14.46 -2.26
CA GLU A 31 18.78 15.63 -1.39
C GLU A 31 17.45 16.39 -1.54
N VAL A 32 16.42 15.91 -0.84
CA VAL A 32 15.09 16.52 -0.80
C VAL A 32 14.68 16.80 0.64
N ALA A 33 14.02 17.93 0.87
CA ALA A 33 13.53 18.29 2.20
C ALA A 33 12.35 17.37 2.59
N PRO A 34 12.46 16.55 3.66
CA PRO A 34 11.40 15.61 4.04
C PRO A 34 10.05 16.31 4.31
N GLU A 35 10.10 17.53 4.86
CA GLU A 35 8.92 18.33 5.20
C GLU A 35 8.11 18.78 3.98
N ALA A 36 8.76 18.90 2.82
CA ALA A 36 8.09 19.29 1.58
C ALA A 36 7.32 18.12 0.94
N LEU A 37 7.65 16.89 1.32
CA LEU A 37 7.13 15.66 0.70
C LEU A 37 6.20 14.87 1.62
N PHE A 38 6.38 14.98 2.94
CA PHE A 38 5.59 14.25 3.91
C PHE A 38 4.11 14.67 3.88
N ILE A 39 3.23 13.71 3.62
CA ILE A 39 1.78 13.89 3.62
C ILE A 39 1.25 13.66 5.04
N ARG A 40 0.50 14.62 5.57
CA ARG A 40 -0.16 14.51 6.89
C ARG A 40 -1.47 13.74 6.79
N GLY A 41 -1.93 13.17 7.90
CA GLY A 41 -3.20 12.43 7.98
C GLY A 41 -3.05 10.90 8.03
N GLY A 42 -1.80 10.42 7.95
CA GLY A 42 -1.43 9.05 8.26
C GLY A 42 -1.56 8.73 9.76
N ARG A 43 -1.42 7.45 10.10
CA ARG A 43 -1.59 6.93 11.46
C ARG A 43 -0.34 6.25 12.00
N PHE A 44 0.43 5.57 11.15
CA PHE A 44 1.53 4.70 11.57
C PHE A 44 2.90 5.21 11.10
N VAL A 45 2.95 5.98 10.01
CA VAL A 45 4.18 6.52 9.44
C VAL A 45 4.29 7.99 9.82
N ASP A 46 5.09 8.25 10.87
CA ASP A 46 5.41 9.61 11.28
C ASP A 46 6.57 10.19 10.44
N ARG A 47 6.85 11.48 10.67
CA ARG A 47 7.92 12.20 9.96
C ARG A 47 9.30 11.59 10.20
N VAL A 48 9.54 11.02 11.38
CA VAL A 48 10.84 10.45 11.75
C VAL A 48 11.06 9.16 10.95
N ARG A 49 10.07 8.27 10.91
CA ARG A 49 10.09 7.06 10.08
C ARG A 49 10.23 7.39 8.60
N PHE A 50 9.49 8.38 8.11
CA PHE A 50 9.59 8.83 6.72
C PHE A 50 10.99 9.33 6.36
N ALA A 51 11.58 10.23 7.18
CA ALA A 51 12.92 10.76 6.95
C ALA A 51 14.00 9.66 7.02
N ARG A 52 13.92 8.77 8.02
CA ARG A 52 14.83 7.62 8.12
C ARG A 52 14.77 6.72 6.89
N LEU A 53 13.57 6.42 6.40
CA LEU A 53 13.41 5.59 5.20
C LEU A 53 13.94 6.30 3.94
N LEU A 54 13.77 7.62 3.84
CA LEU A 54 14.35 8.45 2.77
C LEU A 54 15.89 8.44 2.78
N GLU A 55 16.50 8.38 3.97
CA GLU A 55 17.95 8.21 4.15
C GLU A 55 18.43 6.76 3.87
N GLY A 56 17.51 5.84 3.63
CA GLY A 56 17.80 4.44 3.29
C GLY A 56 17.82 3.47 4.46
N ASP A 57 17.28 3.88 5.62
CA ASP A 57 17.10 2.98 6.76
C ASP A 57 15.86 2.09 6.59
N TYR A 58 16.07 0.89 6.05
CA TYR A 58 15.00 -0.09 5.86
C TYR A 58 14.51 -0.75 7.16
N ALA A 59 15.20 -0.57 8.30
CA ALA A 59 14.76 -1.12 9.58
C ALA A 59 13.41 -0.51 10.03
N VAL A 60 13.08 0.68 9.52
CA VAL A 60 11.78 1.33 9.70
C VAL A 60 10.61 0.41 9.35
N LEU A 61 10.75 -0.43 8.32
CA LEU A 61 9.67 -1.34 7.93
C LEU A 61 9.47 -2.49 8.92
N ASP A 62 10.54 -2.92 9.58
CA ASP A 62 10.51 -3.99 10.60
C ASP A 62 9.88 -3.47 11.92
N GLU A 63 10.07 -2.18 12.22
CA GLU A 63 9.42 -1.49 13.35
C GLU A 63 7.88 -1.38 13.19
N LEU A 64 7.36 -1.49 11.97
CA LEU A 64 5.92 -1.45 11.69
C LEU A 64 5.21 -2.80 11.91
N SER A 65 5.91 -3.82 12.40
CA SER A 65 5.39 -5.17 12.66
C SER A 65 4.17 -5.25 13.59
N ALA A 66 3.95 -4.26 14.45
CA ALA A 66 2.77 -4.17 15.32
C ALA A 66 1.54 -3.47 14.67
N THR A 67 1.63 -3.13 13.39
CA THR A 67 0.62 -2.35 12.65
C THR A 67 0.08 -3.17 11.45
N PRO A 68 -0.95 -2.70 10.74
CA PRO A 68 -1.37 -3.33 9.48
C PRO A 68 -0.24 -3.47 8.46
N PHE A 69 0.82 -2.66 8.56
CA PHE A 69 2.03 -2.71 7.72
C PHE A 69 3.02 -3.83 8.07
N ALA A 70 2.71 -4.72 9.02
CA ALA A 70 3.55 -5.87 9.35
C ALA A 70 4.01 -6.71 8.14
N PRO A 71 3.18 -6.93 7.08
CA PRO A 71 3.64 -7.63 5.89
C PRO A 71 4.77 -6.93 5.13
N LEU A 72 5.07 -5.66 5.40
CA LEU A 72 6.18 -4.93 4.77
C LEU A 72 7.54 -5.23 5.41
N ALA A 73 7.59 -5.97 6.52
CA ALA A 73 8.84 -6.37 7.15
C ALA A 73 9.76 -7.10 6.17
N GLY A 74 11.05 -6.75 6.22
CA GLY A 74 12.10 -7.31 5.35
C GLY A 74 12.10 -6.81 3.90
N VAL A 75 11.18 -5.94 3.49
CA VAL A 75 11.20 -5.38 2.13
C VAL A 75 12.44 -4.49 1.94
N ARG A 76 13.10 -4.65 0.79
CA ARG A 76 14.34 -3.90 0.43
C ARG A 76 14.29 -3.27 -0.96
N ASP A 77 13.26 -3.52 -1.75
CA ASP A 77 13.09 -2.94 -3.07
C ASP A 77 11.68 -2.39 -3.30
N LEU A 78 11.59 -1.41 -4.18
CA LEU A 78 10.34 -0.70 -4.48
C LEU A 78 9.28 -1.62 -5.12
N LYS A 79 9.69 -2.61 -5.93
CA LYS A 79 8.75 -3.51 -6.59
C LYS A 79 8.02 -4.37 -5.56
N GLU A 80 8.76 -4.93 -4.62
CA GLU A 80 8.20 -5.72 -3.53
C GLU A 80 7.34 -4.87 -2.60
N LEU A 81 7.78 -3.65 -2.27
CA LEU A 81 7.00 -2.69 -1.48
C LEU A 81 5.62 -2.45 -2.12
N GLU A 82 5.59 -2.07 -3.39
CA GLU A 82 4.35 -1.75 -4.11
C GLU A 82 3.41 -2.97 -4.15
N ARG A 83 3.95 -4.17 -4.35
CA ARG A 83 3.17 -5.42 -4.34
C ARG A 83 2.56 -5.69 -2.97
N ARG A 84 3.38 -5.71 -1.91
CA ARG A 84 2.90 -6.02 -0.56
C ARG A 84 1.95 -4.94 -0.03
N LEU A 85 2.20 -3.67 -0.35
CA LEU A 85 1.35 -2.54 0.01
C LEU A 85 -0.02 -2.61 -0.70
N ARG A 86 -0.05 -2.97 -1.99
CA ARG A 86 -1.33 -3.22 -2.71
C ARG A 86 -2.13 -4.32 -2.03
N CYS A 87 -1.49 -5.44 -1.70
CA CYS A 87 -2.17 -6.57 -1.05
C CYS A 87 -2.68 -6.23 0.35
N LEU A 88 -1.95 -5.41 1.10
CA LEU A 88 -2.39 -4.87 2.37
C LEU A 88 -3.62 -3.98 2.19
N LEU A 89 -3.55 -2.97 1.33
CA LEU A 89 -4.65 -2.02 1.11
C LEU A 89 -5.90 -2.70 0.54
N LEU A 90 -5.75 -3.73 -0.29
CA LEU A 90 -6.87 -4.56 -0.74
C LEU A 90 -7.51 -5.32 0.42
N ARG A 91 -6.70 -5.96 1.28
CA ARG A 91 -7.19 -6.69 2.45
C ARG A 91 -7.89 -5.77 3.46
N GLU A 92 -7.36 -4.58 3.68
CA GLU A 92 -7.98 -3.58 4.56
C GLU A 92 -9.28 -3.05 3.97
N ALA A 93 -9.35 -2.79 2.66
CA ALA A 93 -10.58 -2.39 1.99
C ALA A 93 -11.68 -3.47 2.08
N ALA A 94 -11.31 -4.74 1.92
CA ALA A 94 -12.25 -5.87 1.97
C ALA A 94 -12.99 -5.98 3.32
N LYS A 95 -12.40 -5.52 4.43
CA LYS A 95 -13.08 -5.46 5.74
C LYS A 95 -14.34 -4.57 5.69
N GLY A 96 -14.38 -3.60 4.78
CA GLY A 96 -15.50 -2.69 4.58
C GLY A 96 -16.75 -3.36 4.02
N ALA A 97 -16.63 -4.58 3.45
CA ALA A 97 -17.79 -5.35 3.00
C ALA A 97 -18.76 -5.74 4.14
N SER A 98 -18.29 -5.67 5.39
CA SER A 98 -19.11 -5.88 6.60
C SER A 98 -20.02 -4.70 6.96
N ASP A 99 -19.90 -3.57 6.26
CA ASP A 99 -20.73 -2.38 6.40
C ASP A 99 -21.54 -2.13 5.10
N PRO A 100 -22.71 -2.77 4.92
CA PRO A 100 -23.45 -2.72 3.67
C PRO A 100 -24.13 -1.37 3.40
N LEU A 101 -24.34 -0.55 4.44
CA LEU A 101 -25.06 0.73 4.34
C LEU A 101 -24.12 1.94 4.40
N GLY A 102 -22.87 1.78 4.83
CA GLY A 102 -21.86 2.84 4.82
C GLY A 102 -20.93 2.79 3.61
N ALA A 103 -19.89 3.65 3.66
CA ALA A 103 -18.93 3.78 2.56
C ALA A 103 -17.99 2.55 2.40
N GLY A 104 -17.98 1.64 3.37
CA GLY A 104 -17.12 0.45 3.36
C GLY A 104 -17.38 -0.49 2.19
N LEU A 105 -18.65 -0.73 1.85
CA LEU A 105 -19.02 -1.64 0.77
C LEU A 105 -18.53 -1.15 -0.59
N VAL A 106 -18.74 0.14 -0.90
CA VAL A 106 -18.29 0.71 -2.18
C VAL A 106 -16.77 0.79 -2.26
N LEU A 107 -16.09 1.05 -1.14
CA LEU A 107 -14.63 1.05 -1.09
C LEU A 107 -14.06 -0.35 -1.40
N ALA A 108 -14.60 -1.39 -0.78
CA ALA A 108 -14.23 -2.77 -1.06
C ALA A 108 -14.42 -3.10 -2.55
N TYR A 109 -15.59 -2.77 -3.10
CA TYR A 109 -15.90 -2.98 -4.52
C TYR A 109 -14.90 -2.31 -5.46
N VAL A 110 -14.60 -1.03 -5.23
CA VAL A 110 -13.68 -0.28 -6.09
C VAL A 110 -12.28 -0.89 -6.05
N LYS A 111 -11.79 -1.27 -4.87
CA LYS A 111 -10.46 -1.86 -4.71
C LYS A 111 -10.35 -3.27 -5.28
N GLU A 112 -11.41 -4.07 -5.20
CA GLU A 112 -11.48 -5.35 -5.89
C GLU A 112 -11.47 -5.20 -7.41
N ARG A 113 -12.18 -4.20 -7.95
CA ARG A 113 -12.18 -3.90 -9.40
C ARG A 113 -10.83 -3.39 -9.89
N GLU A 114 -10.17 -2.54 -9.11
CA GLU A 114 -8.79 -2.13 -9.37
C GLU A 114 -7.87 -3.37 -9.44
N TRP A 115 -7.98 -4.27 -8.46
CA TRP A 115 -7.16 -5.48 -8.42
C TRP A 115 -7.45 -6.45 -9.56
N GLU A 116 -8.71 -6.62 -9.93
CA GLU A 116 -9.12 -7.39 -11.10
C GLU A 116 -8.47 -6.85 -12.39
N ALA A 117 -8.53 -5.53 -12.61
CA ALA A 117 -7.92 -4.90 -13.77
C ALA A 117 -6.39 -5.11 -13.83
N VAL A 118 -5.71 -5.01 -12.68
CA VAL A 118 -4.27 -5.30 -12.58
C VAL A 118 -3.96 -6.74 -12.93
N ARG A 119 -4.70 -7.71 -12.37
CA ARG A 119 -4.49 -9.14 -12.67
C ARG A 119 -4.72 -9.44 -14.15
N LEU A 120 -5.81 -8.94 -14.73
CA LEU A 120 -6.10 -9.11 -16.16
C LEU A 120 -4.95 -8.56 -17.02
N ARG A 121 -4.43 -7.37 -16.70
CA ARG A 121 -3.28 -6.77 -17.40
C ARG A 121 -2.04 -7.66 -17.33
N LEU A 122 -1.69 -8.17 -16.16
CA LEU A 122 -0.48 -8.98 -15.98
C LEU A 122 -0.60 -10.35 -16.65
N LEU A 123 -1.76 -11.00 -16.55
CA LEU A 123 -2.05 -12.27 -17.21
C LEU A 123 -2.05 -12.14 -18.74
N ALA A 124 -2.65 -11.06 -19.28
CA ALA A 124 -2.63 -10.79 -20.70
C ALA A 124 -1.20 -10.56 -21.22
N ARG A 125 -0.38 -9.78 -20.50
CA ARG A 125 1.04 -9.57 -20.85
C ARG A 125 1.83 -10.87 -20.84
N ARG A 126 1.60 -11.73 -19.84
CA ARG A 126 2.21 -13.06 -19.81
C ARG A 126 1.85 -13.88 -21.03
N ALA A 127 0.56 -13.96 -21.36
CA ALA A 127 0.07 -14.75 -22.48
C ALA A 127 0.62 -14.24 -23.82
N TYR A 128 0.73 -12.92 -23.98
CA TYR A 128 1.20 -12.29 -25.22
C TYR A 128 2.73 -12.39 -25.40
N TYR A 129 3.51 -12.12 -24.35
CA TYR A 129 4.98 -12.08 -24.43
C TYR A 129 5.68 -13.38 -24.01
N GLY A 130 4.92 -14.41 -23.59
CA GLY A 130 5.50 -15.69 -23.14
C GLY A 130 6.32 -15.58 -21.85
N LEU A 131 5.92 -14.71 -20.92
CA LEU A 131 6.66 -14.48 -19.67
C LEU A 131 6.67 -15.72 -18.76
N PRO A 132 7.73 -15.91 -17.95
CA PRO A 132 7.82 -17.03 -17.00
C PRO A 132 6.62 -17.08 -16.06
N ARG A 133 6.06 -18.30 -15.87
CA ARG A 133 4.90 -18.53 -15.00
C ARG A 133 5.14 -18.02 -13.57
N ALA A 134 6.26 -18.44 -12.98
CA ALA A 134 6.55 -18.21 -11.57
C ALA A 134 6.57 -16.71 -11.22
N GLN A 135 7.19 -15.89 -12.08
CA GLN A 135 7.27 -14.44 -11.87
C GLN A 135 5.89 -13.78 -11.86
N VAL A 136 5.01 -14.17 -12.79
CA VAL A 136 3.67 -13.58 -12.89
C VAL A 136 2.75 -14.09 -11.80
N GLU A 137 2.88 -15.37 -11.41
CA GLU A 137 2.12 -15.99 -10.32
C GLU A 137 2.36 -15.27 -8.99
N GLU A 138 3.60 -14.86 -8.72
CA GLU A 138 3.94 -14.03 -7.56
C GLU A 138 3.27 -12.64 -7.60
N GLU A 139 3.15 -12.04 -8.78
CA GLU A 139 2.59 -10.68 -8.94
C GLU A 139 1.06 -10.64 -8.94
N VAL A 140 0.37 -11.74 -9.28
CA VAL A 140 -1.10 -11.81 -9.35
C VAL A 140 -1.75 -12.44 -8.11
N THR A 141 -0.94 -12.81 -7.13
CA THR A 141 -1.39 -13.38 -5.85
C THR A 141 -1.10 -12.43 -4.70
N CYS A 142 -2.07 -12.32 -3.79
CA CYS A 142 -1.90 -11.59 -2.54
C CYS A 142 -2.02 -12.59 -1.39
N PRO A 143 -0.90 -12.94 -0.72
CA PRO A 143 -0.93 -13.72 0.51
C PRO A 143 -1.42 -12.85 1.68
#